data_AF-A0A0B0MPD6-F1
#
_entry.id   AF-A0A0B0MPD6-F1
#
_cell.length_a   1.000
_cell.length_b   1.000
_cell.length_c   1.000
_cell.angle_alpha   90.00
_cell.angle_beta   90.00
_cell.angle_gamma   90.00
#
_symmetry.space_group_name_H-M   'P 1'
#
loop_
_entity.id
_entity.type
_entity.pdbx_description
1 polymer ?
#
loop_
_entity_poly.entity_id
_entity_poly.type
_entity_poly.pdbx_seq_one_letter_code
_entity_poly.pdbx_strand_id
1 'polypeptide(L)'
;MSTANGASPDEVDNDGLELLEAEASLDYLCNLSPHRYEALYANLLPQSMLGEVFLEKYVDHGDTVTVIDKKRTYSVTAAAKHPVYENFRVKAFKALLTSASSNEQLTALGELLYQVS
;
A
#
# COMPACT_ATOMS: atom_id res chain seq x y z
N MET A 1 -30.88 37.84 24.71
CA MET A 1 -31.15 37.46 23.30
C MET A 1 -30.08 36.47 22.89
N SER A 2 -30.51 35.26 22.53
CA SER A 2 -29.67 34.19 21.99
C SER A 2 -29.17 34.55 20.60
N THR A 3 -27.94 34.19 20.29
CA THR A 3 -27.63 33.55 19.00
C THR A 3 -26.53 32.52 19.27
N ALA A 4 -26.94 31.26 19.21
CA ALA A 4 -26.04 30.12 19.09
C ALA A 4 -25.62 30.05 17.61
N ASN A 5 -24.33 30.14 17.32
CA ASN A 5 -23.81 29.65 16.05
C ASN A 5 -23.46 28.17 16.27
N GLY A 6 -24.39 27.31 15.90
CA GLY A 6 -24.14 25.88 15.77
C GLY A 6 -23.14 25.67 14.65
N ALA A 7 -21.95 25.16 14.99
CA ALA A 7 -21.13 24.45 14.04
C ALA A 7 -21.86 23.15 13.71
N SER A 8 -22.33 23.02 12.47
CA SER A 8 -22.99 21.81 11.99
C SER A 8 -21.95 20.67 11.94
N PRO A 9 -22.23 19.47 12.49
CA PRO A 9 -21.29 18.34 12.46
C PRO A 9 -21.24 17.55 11.13
N ASP A 10 -21.94 17.99 10.08
CA ASP A 10 -22.30 17.13 8.94
C ASP A 10 -21.66 17.52 7.60
N GLU A 11 -20.48 18.16 7.60
CA GLU A 11 -19.60 18.12 6.42
C GLU A 11 -18.72 16.86 6.57
N VAL A 12 -19.32 15.70 6.34
CA VAL A 12 -18.55 14.48 6.05
C VAL A 12 -17.61 14.82 4.90
N ASP A 13 -16.31 14.72 5.16
CA ASP A 13 -15.20 15.06 4.27
C ASP A 13 -15.32 14.26 2.96
N ASN A 14 -16.08 14.79 1.99
CA ASN A 14 -16.50 14.09 0.76
C ASN A 14 -15.29 13.59 -0.03
N ASP A 15 -14.22 14.38 -0.04
CA ASP A 15 -12.92 14.05 -0.64
C ASP A 15 -12.31 12.77 -0.03
N GLY A 16 -12.49 12.57 1.27
CA GLY A 16 -12.03 11.37 1.98
C GLY A 16 -12.80 10.12 1.58
N LEU A 17 -14.11 10.24 1.34
CA LEU A 17 -14.95 9.12 0.91
C LEU A 17 -14.61 8.70 -0.52
N GLU A 18 -14.49 9.64 -1.45
CA GLU A 18 -14.12 9.35 -2.84
C GLU A 18 -12.74 8.68 -2.95
N LEU A 19 -11.77 9.10 -2.13
CA LEU A 19 -10.45 8.46 -2.05
C LEU A 19 -10.53 7.00 -1.59
N LEU A 20 -11.35 6.69 -0.58
CA LEU A 20 -11.53 5.33 -0.08
C LEU A 20 -12.24 4.43 -1.10
N GLU A 21 -13.21 4.96 -1.84
CA GLU A 21 -13.87 4.24 -2.93
C GLU A 21 -12.90 3.91 -4.07
N ALA A 22 -12.07 4.88 -4.46
CA ALA A 22 -11.03 4.67 -5.45
C ALA A 22 -10.04 3.57 -4.99
N GLU A 23 -9.64 3.57 -3.72
CA GLU A 23 -8.75 2.55 -3.17
C GLU A 23 -9.40 1.16 -3.09
N ALA A 24 -10.68 1.10 -2.73
CA ALA A 24 -11.44 -0.15 -2.70
C ALA A 24 -11.59 -0.79 -4.09
N SER A 25 -11.49 0.02 -5.16
CA SER A 25 -11.53 -0.44 -6.55
C SER A 25 -10.19 -0.93 -7.12
N LEU A 26 -9.10 -0.88 -6.34
CA LEU A 26 -7.78 -1.31 -6.81
C LEU A 26 -7.69 -2.84 -6.94
N ASP A 27 -7.15 -3.31 -8.08
CA ASP A 27 -6.92 -4.73 -8.32
C ASP A 27 -5.79 -5.32 -7.44
N TYR A 28 -4.81 -4.49 -7.05
CA TYR A 28 -3.64 -4.91 -6.30
C TYR A 28 -3.28 -3.90 -5.22
N LEU A 29 -2.96 -4.40 -4.02
CA LEU A 29 -2.56 -3.57 -2.87
C LEU A 29 -1.34 -2.68 -3.19
N CYS A 30 -0.40 -3.16 -4.02
CA CYS A 30 0.80 -2.42 -4.40
C CYS A 30 0.54 -1.20 -5.29
N ASN A 31 -0.70 -0.98 -5.73
CA ASN A 31 -1.09 0.25 -6.42
C ASN A 31 -1.34 1.43 -5.46
N LEU A 32 -1.43 1.19 -4.15
CA LEU A 32 -1.44 2.25 -3.14
C LEU A 32 -0.10 2.99 -3.11
N SER A 33 -0.14 4.27 -2.74
CA SER A 33 1.09 4.98 -2.37
C SER A 33 1.60 4.49 -1.01
N PRO A 34 2.93 4.52 -0.76
CA PRO A 34 3.48 4.12 0.55
C PRO A 34 2.87 4.90 1.72
N HIS A 35 2.61 6.19 1.53
CA HIS A 35 1.96 7.02 2.54
C HIS A 35 0.55 6.51 2.91
N ARG A 36 -0.27 6.17 1.90
CA ARG A 36 -1.62 5.64 2.13
C ARG A 36 -1.58 4.26 2.79
N TYR A 37 -0.68 3.40 2.33
CA TYR A 37 -0.45 2.09 2.94
C TYR A 37 -0.07 2.19 4.42
N GLU A 38 0.93 2.99 4.78
CA GLU A 38 1.40 3.13 6.16
C GLU A 38 0.36 3.78 7.08
N ALA A 39 -0.38 4.77 6.58
CA ALA A 39 -1.36 5.49 7.38
C ALA A 39 -2.60 4.64 7.75
N LEU A 40 -3.09 3.83 6.82
CA LEU A 40 -4.40 3.18 6.97
C LEU A 40 -4.36 1.66 7.01
N TYR A 41 -3.42 1.02 6.31
CA TYR A 41 -3.49 -0.41 6.02
C TYR A 41 -2.41 -1.22 6.74
N ALA A 42 -1.21 -0.67 6.92
CA ALA A 42 -0.08 -1.39 7.53
C ALA A 42 -0.41 -1.94 8.93
N ASN A 43 -1.14 -1.17 9.73
CA ASN A 43 -1.54 -1.55 11.08
C ASN A 43 -2.74 -2.51 11.14
N LEU A 44 -3.45 -2.72 10.02
CA LEU A 44 -4.55 -3.68 9.93
C LEU A 44 -4.06 -5.09 9.58
N LEU A 45 -2.86 -5.19 9.00
CA LEU A 45 -2.28 -6.47 8.62
C LEU A 45 -1.68 -7.17 9.85
N PRO A 46 -1.94 -8.48 10.02
CA PRO A 46 -1.24 -9.25 11.04
C PRO A 46 0.25 -9.28 10.73
N GLN A 47 1.12 -9.22 11.74
CA GLN A 47 2.57 -9.29 11.50
C GLN A 47 2.98 -10.59 10.81
N SER A 48 2.39 -11.70 11.23
CA SER A 48 2.60 -13.01 10.63
C SER A 48 1.35 -13.87 10.71
N MET A 49 1.31 -14.91 9.88
CA MET A 49 0.20 -15.86 9.82
C MET A 49 0.71 -17.27 9.51
N LEU A 50 0.19 -18.27 10.22
CA LEU A 50 0.45 -19.67 9.93
C LEU A 50 -0.34 -20.09 8.68
N GLY A 51 0.28 -20.86 7.79
CA GLY A 51 -0.33 -21.28 6.53
C GLY A 51 -1.65 -22.04 6.73
N GLU A 52 -1.77 -22.86 7.79
CA GLU A 52 -3.04 -23.54 8.10
C GLU A 52 -4.16 -22.55 8.44
N VAL A 53 -3.87 -21.53 9.26
CA VAL A 53 -4.85 -20.48 9.63
C VAL A 53 -5.26 -19.68 8.40
N PHE A 54 -4.32 -19.40 7.49
CA PHE A 54 -4.65 -18.74 6.23
C PHE A 54 -5.62 -19.59 5.40
N LEU A 55 -5.33 -20.88 5.22
CA LEU A 55 -6.14 -21.78 4.40
C LEU A 55 -7.53 -22.05 5.02
N GLU A 56 -7.63 -22.10 6.34
CA GLU A 56 -8.92 -22.18 7.02
C GLU A 56 -9.80 -20.94 6.77
N LYS A 57 -9.18 -19.75 6.70
CA LYS A 57 -9.89 -18.49 6.55
C LYS A 57 -10.18 -18.11 5.09
N TYR A 58 -9.25 -18.37 4.19
CA TYR A 58 -9.27 -17.86 2.81
C TYR A 58 -9.28 -18.96 1.74
N VAL A 59 -9.17 -20.23 2.13
CA VAL A 59 -9.19 -21.42 1.26
C VAL A 59 -7.95 -21.57 0.36
N ASP A 60 -7.57 -20.53 -0.38
CA ASP A 60 -6.41 -20.50 -1.27
C ASP A 60 -5.95 -19.05 -1.53
N HIS A 61 -4.75 -18.88 -2.09
CA HIS A 61 -4.19 -17.61 -2.55
C HIS A 61 -4.36 -17.32 -4.05
N GLY A 62 -4.90 -18.24 -4.85
CA GLY A 62 -5.14 -18.02 -6.29
C GLY A 62 -3.91 -18.03 -7.18
N ASP A 63 -2.72 -18.33 -6.65
CA ASP A 63 -1.51 -18.56 -7.42
C ASP A 63 -1.41 -20.04 -7.84
N THR A 64 -1.32 -20.29 -9.14
CA THR A 64 -1.21 -21.66 -9.70
C THR A 64 0.20 -22.24 -9.59
N VAL A 65 1.20 -21.42 -9.29
CA VAL A 65 2.63 -21.82 -9.28
C VAL A 65 3.08 -22.23 -7.88
N THR A 66 2.58 -21.56 -6.85
CA THR A 66 2.99 -21.83 -5.46
C THR A 66 1.91 -22.55 -4.66
N VAL A 67 2.32 -23.17 -3.55
CA VAL A 67 1.42 -23.88 -2.64
C VAL A 67 1.73 -23.41 -1.22
N ILE A 68 0.68 -23.10 -0.47
CA ILE A 68 0.81 -22.71 0.93
C ILE A 68 1.17 -23.92 1.78
N ASP A 69 2.31 -23.85 2.46
CA ASP A 69 2.70 -24.83 3.46
C ASP A 69 1.96 -24.54 4.76
N LYS A 70 1.07 -25.46 5.16
CA LYS A 70 0.27 -25.39 6.38
C LYS A 70 1.10 -25.17 7.64
N LYS A 71 2.32 -25.72 7.69
CA LYS A 71 3.19 -25.70 8.88
C LYS A 71 4.10 -24.47 8.93
N ARG A 72 4.09 -23.64 7.89
CA ARG A 72 4.97 -22.48 7.78
C ARG A 72 4.28 -21.21 8.26
N THR A 73 4.98 -20.42 9.06
CA THR A 73 4.57 -19.06 9.40
C THR A 73 5.14 -18.08 8.38
N TYR A 74 4.29 -17.23 7.81
CA TYR A 74 4.62 -16.23 6.80
C TYR A 74 4.58 -14.83 7.42
N SER A 75 5.57 -13.98 7.10
CA SER A 75 5.62 -12.58 7.52
C SER A 75 4.74 -11.72 6.63
N VAL A 76 3.45 -11.58 6.98
CA VAL A 76 2.43 -10.93 6.14
C VAL A 76 2.72 -9.45 5.95
N THR A 77 3.07 -8.71 7.01
CA THR A 77 3.37 -7.26 6.90
C THR A 77 4.58 -7.00 5.99
N ALA A 78 5.66 -7.77 6.15
CA ALA A 78 6.86 -7.63 5.31
C ALA A 78 6.56 -7.98 3.84
N ALA A 79 5.84 -9.08 3.61
CA ALA A 79 5.47 -9.53 2.27
C ALA A 79 4.50 -8.56 1.57
N ALA A 80 3.62 -7.87 2.31
CA ALA A 80 2.74 -6.84 1.76
C ALA A 80 3.45 -5.50 1.53
N LYS A 81 4.33 -5.09 2.46
CA LYS A 81 5.07 -3.83 2.39
C LYS A 81 5.99 -3.79 1.17
N HIS A 82 6.74 -4.86 0.93
CA HIS A 82 7.77 -4.86 -0.10
C HIS A 82 7.24 -4.50 -1.51
N PRO A 83 6.17 -5.15 -2.04
CA PRO A 83 5.59 -4.77 -3.34
C PRO A 83 5.03 -3.34 -3.41
N VAL A 84 4.46 -2.80 -2.31
CA VAL A 84 3.96 -1.41 -2.29
C VAL A 84 5.10 -0.42 -2.50
N TYR A 85 6.19 -0.60 -1.73
CA TYR A 85 7.35 0.29 -1.81
C TYR A 85 8.10 0.12 -3.14
N GLU A 86 8.27 -1.11 -3.61
CA GLU A 86 8.92 -1.38 -4.89
C GLU A 86 8.12 -0.82 -6.07
N ASN A 87 6.79 -1.00 -6.09
CA ASN A 87 5.96 -0.46 -7.16
C ASN A 87 6.04 1.08 -7.22
N PHE A 88 6.05 1.74 -6.07
CA PHE A 88 6.27 3.18 -5.98
C PHE A 88 7.63 3.59 -6.55
N ARG A 89 8.72 2.88 -6.17
CA ARG A 89 10.06 3.15 -6.71
C ARG A 89 10.12 2.96 -8.22
N VAL A 90 9.53 1.90 -8.76
CA VAL A 90 9.47 1.65 -10.21
C VAL A 90 8.74 2.80 -10.93
N LYS A 91 7.61 3.25 -10.40
CA LYS A 91 6.86 4.39 -10.95
C LYS A 91 7.67 5.69 -10.89
N ALA A 92 8.33 5.97 -9.77
CA ALA A 92 9.19 7.15 -9.58
C ALA A 92 10.41 7.12 -10.53
N PHE A 93 11.07 5.97 -10.63
CA PHE A 93 12.21 5.74 -11.51
C PHE A 93 11.82 5.97 -12.98
N LYS A 94 10.68 5.41 -13.41
CA LYS A 94 10.14 5.63 -14.75
C LYS A 94 9.88 7.11 -15.03
N ALA A 95 9.28 7.84 -14.09
CA ALA A 95 9.00 9.26 -14.25
C ALA A 95 10.31 10.08 -14.39
N LEU A 96 11.31 9.81 -13.55
CA LEU A 96 12.63 10.44 -13.61
C LEU A 96 13.41 10.10 -14.88
N LEU A 97 13.30 8.87 -15.38
CA LEU A 97 13.89 8.50 -16.68
C LEU A 97 13.35 9.35 -17.84
N THR A 98 12.11 9.80 -17.74
CA THR A 98 11.45 10.62 -18.78
C THR A 98 11.57 12.12 -18.57
N SER A 99 12.16 12.58 -17.46
CA SER A 99 12.36 14.00 -17.20
C SER A 99 13.60 14.56 -17.92
N ALA A 100 13.75 15.88 -17.92
CA ALA A 100 14.96 16.53 -18.42
C ALA A 100 16.21 15.99 -17.71
N SER A 101 17.26 15.71 -18.48
CA SER A 101 18.50 15.14 -17.95
C SER A 101 19.27 16.18 -17.13
N SER A 102 19.67 15.80 -15.91
CA SER A 102 20.53 16.58 -15.03
C SER A 102 21.32 15.65 -14.10
N ASN A 103 22.34 16.18 -13.42
CA ASN A 103 23.11 15.40 -12.44
C ASN A 103 22.25 14.99 -11.24
N GLU A 104 21.32 15.84 -10.83
CA GLU A 104 20.35 15.57 -9.76
C GLU A 104 19.41 14.43 -10.16
N GLN A 105 18.95 14.42 -11.42
CA GLN A 105 18.13 13.34 -11.95
C GLN A 105 18.87 12.00 -11.95
N LEU A 106 20.13 11.97 -12.41
CA LEU A 106 20.95 10.76 -12.39
C LEU A 106 21.24 10.27 -10.96
N THR A 107 21.48 11.20 -10.04
CA THR A 107 21.68 10.90 -8.62
C THR A 107 20.42 10.28 -8.02
N ALA A 108 19.26 10.90 -8.23
CA ALA A 108 17.97 10.40 -7.72
C ALA A 108 17.62 9.01 -8.29
N LEU A 109 17.90 8.77 -9.58
CA LEU A 109 17.76 7.44 -10.17
C LEU A 109 18.67 6.41 -9.48
N GLY A 110 19.94 6.76 -9.25
CA GLY A 110 20.89 5.90 -8.53
C GLY A 110 20.45 5.60 -7.09
N GLU A 111 19.94 6.60 -6.38
CA GLU A 111 19.41 6.45 -5.01
C GLU A 111 18.23 5.49 -4.96
N LEU A 112 17.29 5.58 -5.91
CA LEU A 112 16.15 4.66 -6.00
C LEU A 112 16.59 3.20 -6.17
N LEU A 113 17.69 2.94 -6.89
CA LEU A 113 18.24 1.58 -7.05
C LEU A 113 18.90 1.05 -5.77
N TYR A 114 19.38 1.94 -4.89
CA TYR A 114 20.06 1.57 -3.64
C TYR A 114 19.13 1.37 -2.46
N GLN A 115 17.88 1.83 -2.54
CA GLN A 115 16.92 1.71 -1.44
C GLN A 115 16.58 0.26 -1.15
N VAL A 116 16.75 -0.16 0.11
CA VAL A 116 16.29 -1.46 0.59
C VAL A 116 14.80 -1.36 0.94
N SER A 117 13.98 -2.23 0.37
CA SER A 117 12.56 -2.47 0.73
C SER A 117 12.38 -3.68 1.61
#